data_AF-A0A6N3EDV1-F1
#
_entry.id   AF-A0A6N3EDV1-F1
#
_cell.length_a   1.000
_cell.length_b   1.000
_cell.length_c   1.000
_cell.angle_alpha   90.00
_cell.angle_beta   90.00
_cell.angle_gamma   90.00
#
_symmetry.space_group_name_H-M   'P 1'
#
loop_
_entity.id
_entity.type
_entity.pdbx_description
1 polymer ?
#
loop_
_entity_poly.entity_id
_entity_poly.type
_entity_poly.pdbx_seq_one_letter_code
_entity_poly.pdbx_strand_id
1 'polypeptide(L)'
;MGKFKYLTYDDRKIIEKMYKSGMSTPKIANALGKNYSTVYRELHRCPKDYTADKAQADVDSKKKDKYDITITPKGKHFTYSDRVELEQMIKAGKSIPEMAAYFEKCTRSITREMERCIGDYSADEAQKDIQKAKERQKMAARTAVATRIEKNEKEYKKIIRACLKLDPKADIIDIKIATGFPIERVEKYYDEIYQEVVKKK
;
A
#
# COMPACT_ATOMS: atom_id res chain seq x y z
N MET A 1 -7.92 -1.55 -12.52
CA MET A 1 -9.06 -1.31 -11.61
C MET A 1 -9.35 0.18 -11.61
N GLY A 2 -10.55 0.59 -12.04
CA GLY A 2 -10.92 2.01 -12.10
C GLY A 2 -10.96 2.64 -10.71
N LYS A 3 -10.49 3.88 -10.60
CA LYS A 3 -10.53 4.68 -9.36
C LYS A 3 -12.00 4.81 -8.93
N PHE A 4 -12.38 4.27 -7.77
CA PHE A 4 -13.74 4.41 -7.24
C PHE A 4 -14.05 5.91 -7.07
N LYS A 5 -14.94 6.45 -7.92
CA LYS A 5 -15.38 7.84 -7.83
C LYS A 5 -16.42 7.96 -6.72
N TYR A 6 -16.07 8.65 -5.64
CA TYR A 6 -17.01 8.96 -4.56
C TYR A 6 -18.18 9.80 -5.08
N LEU A 7 -19.34 9.70 -4.40
CA LEU A 7 -20.47 10.59 -4.65
C LEU A 7 -20.20 11.95 -4.00
N THR A 8 -20.26 13.01 -4.79
CA THR A 8 -20.20 14.39 -4.32
C THR A 8 -21.53 14.81 -3.69
N TYR A 9 -21.58 15.96 -3.04
CA TYR A 9 -22.84 16.50 -2.53
C TYR A 9 -23.82 16.84 -3.66
N ASP A 10 -23.31 17.33 -4.81
CA ASP A 10 -24.15 17.57 -6.00
C ASP A 10 -24.71 16.27 -6.58
N ASP A 11 -23.90 15.19 -6.61
CA ASP A 11 -24.40 13.86 -6.99
C ASP A 11 -25.57 13.45 -6.07
N ARG A 12 -25.48 13.70 -4.76
CA ARG A 12 -26.56 13.40 -3.79
C ARG A 12 -27.83 14.22 -4.03
N LYS A 13 -27.71 15.51 -4.37
CA LYS A 13 -28.87 16.36 -4.73
C LYS A 13 -29.58 15.85 -5.97
N ILE A 14 -28.82 15.38 -6.96
CA ILE A 14 -29.39 14.78 -8.18
C ILE A 14 -30.09 13.45 -7.84
N ILE A 15 -29.48 12.58 -7.02
CA ILE A 15 -30.12 11.35 -6.54
C ILE A 15 -31.43 11.66 -5.83
N GLU A 16 -31.43 12.63 -4.91
CA GLU A 16 -32.62 13.02 -4.15
C GLU A 16 -33.75 13.50 -5.06
N LYS A 17 -33.45 14.41 -5.99
CA LYS A 17 -34.43 14.93 -6.95
C LYS A 17 -35.05 13.81 -7.78
N MET A 18 -34.22 12.93 -8.33
CA MET A 18 -34.67 11.84 -9.18
C MET A 18 -35.45 10.77 -8.39
N TYR A 19 -34.98 10.42 -7.18
CA TYR A 19 -35.65 9.46 -6.30
C TYR A 19 -37.03 9.95 -5.87
N LYS A 20 -37.16 11.22 -5.47
CA LYS A 20 -38.44 11.84 -5.12
C LYS A 20 -39.40 11.97 -6.31
N SER A 21 -38.87 12.04 -7.54
CA SER A 21 -39.68 11.97 -8.76
C SER A 21 -40.10 10.55 -9.16
N GLY A 22 -39.82 9.54 -8.33
CA GLY A 22 -40.21 8.15 -8.57
C GLY A 22 -39.33 7.41 -9.59
N MET A 23 -38.14 7.94 -9.92
CA MET A 23 -37.24 7.25 -10.84
C MET A 23 -36.57 6.04 -10.20
N SER A 24 -36.39 4.98 -10.99
CA SER A 24 -35.75 3.75 -10.54
C SER A 24 -34.23 3.92 -10.37
N THR A 25 -33.66 3.18 -9.41
CA THR A 25 -32.22 3.17 -9.11
C THR A 25 -31.31 2.98 -10.34
N PRO A 26 -31.63 2.10 -11.33
CA PRO A 26 -30.84 1.98 -12.55
C PRO A 26 -30.83 3.26 -13.41
N LYS A 27 -31.96 3.96 -13.52
CA LYS A 27 -32.06 5.23 -14.27
C LYS A 27 -31.24 6.33 -13.60
N ILE A 28 -31.27 6.39 -12.27
CA ILE A 28 -30.46 7.32 -11.48
C ILE A 28 -28.97 7.06 -11.67
N ALA A 29 -28.57 5.78 -11.62
CA ALA A 29 -27.18 5.37 -11.84
C ALA A 29 -26.66 5.76 -13.23
N ASN A 30 -27.46 5.51 -14.27
CA ASN A 30 -27.13 5.87 -15.65
C ASN A 30 -27.00 7.39 -15.82
N ALA A 31 -27.91 8.18 -15.25
CA ALA A 31 -27.87 9.64 -15.33
C ALA A 31 -26.61 10.24 -14.68
N LEU A 32 -26.10 9.60 -13.62
CA LEU A 32 -24.89 10.04 -12.91
C LEU A 32 -23.60 9.43 -13.46
N GLY A 33 -23.68 8.48 -14.39
CA GLY A 33 -22.53 7.68 -14.82
C GLY A 33 -21.88 6.91 -13.67
N LYS A 34 -22.67 6.46 -12.70
CA LYS A 34 -22.21 5.68 -11.53
C LYS A 34 -22.73 4.25 -11.61
N ASN A 35 -22.10 3.36 -10.85
CA ASN A 35 -22.55 1.97 -10.78
C ASN A 35 -23.87 1.88 -9.98
N TYR A 36 -24.79 1.01 -10.41
CA TYR A 36 -26.04 0.68 -9.70
C TYR A 36 -25.84 0.48 -8.21
N SER A 37 -24.83 -0.33 -7.84
CA SER A 37 -24.49 -0.64 -6.44
C SER A 37 -24.15 0.60 -5.60
N THR A 38 -23.56 1.62 -6.22
CA THR A 38 -23.20 2.88 -5.53
C THR A 38 -24.45 3.67 -5.19
N VAL A 39 -25.38 3.81 -6.13
CA VAL A 39 -26.65 4.52 -5.92
C VAL A 39 -27.55 3.74 -4.97
N TYR A 40 -27.64 2.42 -5.12
CA TYR A 40 -28.40 1.55 -4.22
C TYR A 40 -27.94 1.73 -2.76
N ARG A 41 -26.63 1.60 -2.50
CA ARG A 41 -26.09 1.77 -1.14
C ARG A 41 -26.32 3.18 -0.59
N GLU A 42 -26.30 4.19 -1.45
CA GLU A 42 -26.55 5.57 -1.04
C GLU A 42 -28.03 5.79 -0.66
N LEU A 43 -28.98 5.28 -1.43
CA LEU A 43 -30.41 5.36 -1.10
C LEU A 43 -30.72 4.60 0.21
N HIS A 44 -30.08 3.45 0.41
CA HIS A 44 -30.21 2.66 1.64
C HIS A 44 -29.45 3.25 2.85
N ARG A 45 -28.70 4.35 2.68
CA ARG A 45 -28.08 5.08 3.80
C ARG A 45 -29.14 5.75 4.70
N CYS A 46 -30.26 6.17 4.10
CA CYS A 46 -31.40 6.79 4.79
C CYS A 46 -32.70 6.11 4.34
N PRO A 47 -33.06 4.95 4.93
CA PRO A 47 -34.02 4.00 4.34
C PRO A 47 -35.49 4.44 4.27
N LYS A 48 -35.86 5.63 4.76
CA LYS A 48 -37.25 6.12 4.73
C LYS A 48 -37.37 7.41 3.91
N ASP A 49 -36.67 8.46 4.32
CA ASP A 49 -36.69 9.76 3.65
C ASP A 49 -35.28 10.14 3.21
N TYR A 50 -34.86 9.57 2.07
CA TYR A 50 -33.58 9.93 1.49
C TYR A 50 -33.55 11.43 1.17
N THR A 51 -32.56 12.12 1.74
CA THR A 51 -32.23 13.52 1.48
C THR A 51 -30.73 13.63 1.37
N ALA A 52 -30.27 14.50 0.47
CA ALA A 52 -28.85 14.75 0.25
C ALA A 52 -28.17 15.18 1.55
N ASP A 53 -28.87 15.99 2.37
CA ASP A 53 -28.35 16.52 3.64
C ASP A 53 -28.17 15.43 4.70
N LYS A 54 -29.15 14.53 4.90
CA LYS A 54 -29.00 13.40 5.84
C LYS A 54 -27.91 12.44 5.38
N ALA A 55 -27.83 12.17 4.08
CA ALA A 55 -26.81 11.31 3.51
C ALA A 55 -25.40 11.92 3.65
N GLN A 56 -25.28 13.24 3.46
CA GLN A 56 -24.04 13.99 3.64
C GLN A 56 -23.63 14.03 5.12
N ALA A 57 -24.57 14.29 6.03
CA ALA A 57 -24.33 14.29 7.48
C ALA A 57 -23.84 12.92 7.98
N ASP A 58 -24.39 11.80 7.48
CA ASP A 58 -23.89 10.44 7.79
C ASP A 58 -22.49 10.17 7.21
N VAL A 59 -22.17 10.72 6.03
CA VAL A 59 -20.80 10.66 5.50
C VAL A 59 -19.84 11.43 6.40
N ASP A 60 -20.24 12.62 6.83
CA ASP A 60 -19.37 13.52 7.60
C ASP A 60 -19.25 13.08 9.07
N SER A 61 -20.28 12.49 9.67
CA SER A 61 -20.18 11.81 10.97
C SER A 61 -19.23 10.62 10.90
N LYS A 62 -19.34 9.77 9.87
CA LYS A 62 -18.41 8.65 9.67
C LYS A 62 -16.99 9.09 9.34
N LYS A 63 -16.79 10.27 8.75
CA LYS A 63 -15.45 10.87 8.62
C LYS A 63 -14.93 11.31 9.98
N LYS A 64 -15.75 11.92 10.83
CA LYS A 64 -15.39 12.26 12.22
C LYS A 64 -15.06 11.00 13.03
N ASP A 65 -15.84 9.94 12.93
CA ASP A 65 -15.61 8.70 13.68
C ASP A 65 -14.39 7.89 13.16
N LYS A 66 -14.07 7.98 11.86
CA LYS A 66 -12.83 7.38 11.31
C LYS A 66 -11.57 8.17 11.65
N TYR A 67 -11.73 9.46 11.91
CA TYR A 67 -10.64 10.39 12.20
C TYR A 67 -11.05 11.25 13.41
N ASP A 68 -11.04 10.66 14.59
CA ASP A 68 -10.97 11.37 15.88
C ASP A 68 -9.58 12.04 16.06
N ILE A 69 -9.14 12.70 14.99
CA ILE A 69 -7.88 13.41 14.90
C ILE A 69 -8.15 14.60 13.98
N THR A 70 -8.74 15.67 14.53
CA THR A 70 -8.60 17.05 14.00
C THR A 70 -7.17 17.56 14.15
N ILE A 71 -6.20 16.67 14.07
CA ILE A 71 -4.79 16.98 14.01
C ILE A 71 -4.23 16.01 12.99
N THR A 72 -4.01 16.45 11.77
CA THR A 72 -2.96 15.81 10.96
C THR A 72 -1.70 16.46 11.48
N PRO A 73 -1.07 15.91 12.54
CA PRO A 73 0.00 16.61 13.23
C PRO A 73 1.18 16.64 12.29
N LYS A 74 1.97 17.71 12.35
CA LYS A 74 3.27 17.78 11.68
C LYS A 74 4.00 16.44 11.74
N GLY A 75 4.33 15.91 10.55
CA GLY A 75 5.18 14.74 10.37
C GLY A 75 4.56 13.41 10.79
N LYS A 76 4.64 12.41 9.89
CA LYS A 76 4.29 11.01 10.20
C LYS A 76 5.12 10.40 11.33
N HIS A 77 6.24 11.02 11.71
CA HIS A 77 7.23 10.46 12.64
C HIS A 77 7.78 11.54 13.57
N PHE A 78 8.08 11.15 14.81
CA PHE A 78 8.91 11.95 15.70
C PHE A 78 10.30 12.12 15.08
N THR A 79 10.80 13.34 15.08
CA THR A 79 12.20 13.66 14.78
C THR A 79 13.08 13.35 16.01
N TYR A 80 14.40 13.47 15.90
CA TYR A 80 15.26 13.28 17.07
C TYR A 80 15.02 14.36 18.14
N SER A 81 14.83 15.63 17.74
CA SER A 81 14.51 16.71 18.67
C SER A 81 13.19 16.46 19.40
N ASP A 82 12.15 16.00 18.69
CA ASP A 82 10.87 15.70 19.33
C ASP A 82 11.01 14.60 20.39
N ARG A 83 11.91 13.63 20.18
CA ARG A 83 12.18 12.57 21.17
C ARG A 83 12.90 13.09 22.39
N VAL A 84 13.86 14.00 22.22
CA VAL A 84 14.56 14.65 23.34
C VAL A 84 13.58 15.46 24.17
N GLU A 85 12.68 16.21 23.53
CA GLU A 85 11.61 16.94 24.21
C GLU A 85 10.64 15.98 24.94
N LEU A 86 10.25 14.87 24.28
CA LEU A 86 9.39 13.86 24.89
C LEU A 86 10.03 13.25 26.14
N GLU A 87 11.33 12.94 26.09
CA GLU A 87 12.09 12.44 27.24
C GLU A 87 12.12 13.43 28.40
N GLN A 88 12.29 14.73 28.12
CA GLN A 88 12.23 15.78 29.15
C GLN A 88 10.84 15.88 29.78
N MET A 89 9.78 15.79 28.99
CA MET A 89 8.40 15.81 29.49
C MET A 89 8.10 14.60 30.38
N ILE A 90 8.57 13.41 30.01
CA ILE A 90 8.44 12.19 30.81
C ILE A 90 9.16 12.36 32.15
N LYS A 91 10.40 12.87 32.14
CA LYS A 91 11.17 13.18 33.36
C LYS A 91 10.48 14.23 34.25
N ALA A 92 9.77 15.17 33.65
CA ALA A 92 8.95 16.16 34.34
C ALA A 92 7.60 15.60 34.87
N GLY A 93 7.34 14.30 34.69
CA GLY A 93 6.11 13.65 35.18
C GLY A 93 4.86 14.02 34.39
N LYS A 94 5.01 14.50 33.14
CA LYS A 94 3.86 14.85 32.29
C LYS A 94 3.08 13.62 31.88
N SER A 95 1.75 13.76 31.88
CA SER A 95 0.83 12.71 31.47
C SER A 95 0.82 12.53 29.94
N ILE A 96 0.45 11.34 29.47
CA ILE A 96 0.34 11.03 28.04
C ILE A 96 -0.59 12.01 27.29
N PRO A 97 -1.77 12.41 27.82
CA PRO A 97 -2.60 13.43 27.19
C PRO A 97 -1.93 14.80 27.06
N GLU A 98 -1.17 15.24 28.06
CA GLU A 98 -0.43 16.51 28.00
C GLU A 98 0.67 16.46 26.92
N MET A 99 1.43 15.36 26.86
CA MET A 99 2.44 15.16 25.82
C MET A 99 1.80 15.10 24.42
N ALA A 100 0.67 14.40 24.30
CA ALA A 100 -0.10 14.31 23.06
C ALA A 100 -0.56 15.70 22.59
N ALA A 101 -1.11 16.52 23.48
CA ALA A 101 -1.50 17.89 23.17
C ALA A 101 -0.31 18.76 22.73
N TYR A 102 0.82 18.66 23.44
CA TYR A 102 2.04 19.42 23.10
C TYR A 102 2.59 19.08 21.72
N PHE A 103 2.72 17.80 21.39
CA PHE A 103 3.19 17.36 20.08
C PHE A 103 2.11 17.41 18.99
N GLU A 104 0.91 17.90 19.33
CA GLU A 104 -0.26 17.89 18.47
C GLU A 104 -0.62 16.47 17.98
N LYS A 105 -0.21 15.39 18.67
CA LYS A 105 -0.41 14.00 18.24
C LYS A 105 -1.52 13.32 19.03
N CYS A 106 -2.00 12.16 18.56
CA CYS A 106 -2.91 11.35 19.36
C CYS A 106 -2.14 10.62 20.47
N THR A 107 -2.83 10.31 21.57
CA THR A 107 -2.26 9.58 22.73
C THR A 107 -1.62 8.26 22.30
N ARG A 108 -2.23 7.53 21.36
CA ARG A 108 -1.68 6.27 20.84
C ARG A 108 -0.32 6.45 20.16
N SER A 109 -0.09 7.58 19.48
CA SER A 109 1.22 7.86 18.87
C SER A 109 2.29 8.08 19.93
N ILE A 110 1.97 8.75 21.04
CA ILE A 110 2.88 8.92 22.17
C ILE A 110 3.20 7.57 22.80
N THR A 111 2.18 6.77 23.12
CA THR A 111 2.38 5.43 23.71
C THR A 111 3.25 4.54 22.81
N ARG A 112 2.99 4.50 21.50
CA ARG A 112 3.80 3.71 20.56
C ARG A 112 5.24 4.19 20.46
N GLU A 113 5.48 5.48 20.61
CA GLU A 113 6.84 6.00 20.62
C GLU A 113 7.56 5.59 21.91
N MET A 114 6.87 5.64 23.05
CA MET A 114 7.41 5.16 24.34
C MET A 114 7.69 3.65 24.34
N GLU A 115 6.82 2.85 23.71
CA GLU A 115 6.98 1.38 23.54
C GLU A 115 8.22 0.97 22.73
N ARG A 116 8.97 1.91 22.12
CA ARG A 116 10.24 1.61 21.42
C ARG A 116 11.38 1.25 22.35
N CYS A 117 11.34 1.74 23.59
CA CYS A 117 12.34 1.49 24.61
C CYS A 117 11.90 0.35 25.53
N ILE A 118 12.86 -0.39 26.05
CA ILE A 118 12.61 -1.41 27.09
C ILE A 118 12.88 -0.75 28.43
N GLY A 119 11.83 -0.41 29.18
CA GLY A 119 11.94 0.30 30.45
C GLY A 119 11.76 1.82 30.28
N ASP A 120 12.62 2.61 30.90
CA ASP A 120 12.53 4.06 30.84
C ASP A 120 12.79 4.56 29.41
N TYR A 121 12.03 5.56 29.01
CA TYR A 121 12.14 6.13 27.67
C TYR A 121 13.46 6.89 27.49
N SER A 122 14.16 6.63 26.38
CA SER A 122 15.33 7.38 25.94
C SER A 122 15.23 7.73 24.45
N ALA A 123 15.50 8.99 24.12
CA ALA A 123 15.49 9.47 22.74
C ALA A 123 16.48 8.71 21.85
N ASP A 124 17.65 8.36 22.38
CA ASP A 124 18.70 7.64 21.67
C ASP A 124 18.31 6.20 21.35
N GLU A 125 17.70 5.51 22.31
CA GLU A 125 17.23 4.14 22.10
C GLU A 125 16.09 4.08 21.09
N ALA A 126 15.11 4.97 21.22
CA ALA A 126 14.01 5.09 20.28
C ALA A 126 14.51 5.41 18.86
N GLN A 127 15.52 6.27 18.72
CA GLN A 127 16.16 6.58 17.44
C GLN A 127 16.92 5.37 16.86
N LYS A 128 17.63 4.61 17.70
CA LYS A 128 18.32 3.37 17.29
C LYS A 128 17.35 2.31 16.81
N ASP A 129 16.20 2.14 17.46
CA ASP A 129 15.14 1.21 17.02
C ASP A 129 14.64 1.55 15.61
N ILE A 130 14.33 2.83 15.35
CA ILE A 130 13.93 3.32 14.03
C ILE A 130 15.00 3.01 12.98
N GLN A 131 16.27 3.25 13.30
CA GLN A 131 17.37 3.00 12.38
C GLN A 131 17.52 1.50 12.07
N LYS A 132 17.46 0.64 13.10
CA LYS A 132 17.44 -0.82 12.94
C LYS A 132 16.26 -1.28 12.07
N ALA A 133 15.08 -0.70 12.26
CA ALA A 133 13.89 -1.02 11.45
C ALA A 133 14.09 -0.66 9.97
N LYS A 134 14.67 0.52 9.68
CA LYS A 134 15.02 0.95 8.31
C LYS A 134 16.05 0.02 7.68
N GLU A 135 17.06 -0.39 8.43
CA GLU A 135 18.10 -1.33 7.96
C GLU A 135 17.53 -2.71 7.65
N ARG A 136 16.66 -3.24 8.53
CA ARG A 136 15.93 -4.50 8.30
C ARG A 136 15.08 -4.41 7.03
N GLN A 137 14.38 -3.29 6.82
CA GLN A 137 13.58 -3.09 5.61
C GLN A 137 14.45 -3.07 4.35
N LYS A 138 15.60 -2.37 4.37
CA LYS A 138 16.56 -2.35 3.26
C LYS A 138 17.14 -3.74 2.99
N MET A 139 17.51 -4.48 4.03
CA MET A 139 17.99 -5.85 3.91
C MET A 139 16.93 -6.75 3.28
N ALA A 140 15.70 -6.73 3.79
CA ALA A 140 14.59 -7.52 3.26
C ALA A 140 14.32 -7.22 1.78
N ALA A 141 14.38 -5.95 1.39
CA ALA A 141 14.23 -5.55 -0.02
C ALA A 141 15.35 -6.11 -0.90
N ARG A 142 16.61 -6.05 -0.45
CA ARG A 142 17.76 -6.64 -1.15
C ARG A 142 17.62 -8.15 -1.29
N THR A 143 17.25 -8.83 -0.21
CA THR A 143 17.02 -10.28 -0.20
C THR A 143 15.91 -10.66 -1.18
N ALA A 144 14.78 -9.97 -1.16
CA ALA A 144 13.67 -10.23 -2.08
C ALA A 144 14.08 -10.05 -3.55
N VAL A 145 14.89 -9.04 -3.86
CA VAL A 145 15.43 -8.84 -5.21
C VAL A 145 16.38 -9.97 -5.59
N ALA A 146 17.30 -10.36 -4.70
CA ALA A 146 18.24 -11.45 -4.95
C ALA A 146 17.51 -12.79 -5.19
N THR A 147 16.54 -13.13 -4.34
CA THR A 147 15.71 -14.34 -4.50
C THR A 147 14.93 -14.32 -5.81
N ARG A 148 14.41 -13.16 -6.23
CA ARG A 148 13.72 -13.03 -7.53
C ARG A 148 14.68 -13.23 -8.69
N ILE A 149 15.89 -12.64 -8.62
CA ILE A 149 16.93 -12.83 -9.64
C ILE A 149 17.27 -14.32 -9.72
N GLU A 150 17.61 -14.96 -8.61
CA GLU A 150 17.98 -16.38 -8.56
C GLU A 150 16.88 -17.29 -9.13
N LYS A 151 15.61 -17.03 -8.77
CA LYS A 151 14.46 -17.78 -9.32
C LYS A 151 14.38 -17.63 -10.85
N ASN A 152 14.49 -16.40 -11.34
CA ASN A 152 14.44 -16.11 -12.77
C ASN A 152 15.63 -16.75 -13.51
N GLU A 153 16.84 -16.69 -12.95
CA GLU A 153 18.02 -17.33 -13.53
C GLU A 153 17.84 -18.85 -13.66
N LYS A 154 17.32 -19.52 -12.62
CA LYS A 154 17.00 -20.95 -12.66
C LYS A 154 15.98 -21.28 -13.75
N GLU A 155 14.95 -20.46 -13.91
CA GLU A 155 13.91 -20.63 -14.92
C GLU A 155 14.46 -20.43 -16.34
N TYR A 156 15.28 -19.40 -16.57
CA TYR A 156 15.95 -19.18 -17.86
C TYR A 156 16.85 -20.36 -18.23
N LYS A 157 17.73 -20.79 -17.31
CA LYS A 157 18.62 -21.93 -17.55
C LYS A 157 17.81 -23.20 -17.86
N LYS A 158 16.70 -23.44 -17.17
CA LYS A 158 15.81 -24.59 -17.41
C LYS A 158 15.22 -24.59 -18.82
N ILE A 159 14.76 -23.44 -19.30
CA ILE A 159 14.14 -23.30 -20.62
C ILE A 159 15.17 -23.43 -21.74
N ILE A 160 16.33 -22.77 -21.62
CA ILE A 160 17.44 -22.88 -22.59
C ILE A 160 17.92 -24.34 -22.70
N ARG A 161 18.08 -25.03 -21.55
CA ARG A 161 18.38 -26.48 -21.53
C ARG A 161 17.35 -27.31 -22.28
N ALA A 162 16.06 -26.98 -22.17
CA ALA A 162 15.01 -27.70 -22.86
C ALA A 162 15.09 -27.51 -24.38
N CYS A 163 15.34 -26.28 -24.85
CA CYS A 163 15.54 -25.99 -26.28
C CYS A 163 16.70 -26.80 -26.86
N LEU A 164 17.86 -26.79 -26.22
CA LEU A 164 19.05 -27.51 -26.69
C LEU A 164 18.91 -29.04 -26.61
N LYS A 165 18.04 -29.56 -25.74
CA LYS A 165 17.70 -30.99 -25.72
C LYS A 165 16.80 -31.40 -26.88
N LEU A 166 15.93 -30.51 -27.34
CA LEU A 166 15.03 -30.74 -28.47
C LEU A 166 15.77 -30.61 -29.79
N ASP A 167 16.60 -29.57 -29.93
CA ASP A 167 17.47 -29.36 -31.08
C ASP A 167 18.91 -29.04 -30.63
N PRO A 168 19.82 -30.03 -30.65
CA PRO A 168 21.21 -29.84 -30.26
C PRO A 168 22.01 -28.93 -31.19
N LYS A 169 21.52 -28.60 -32.39
CA LYS A 169 22.20 -27.73 -33.35
C LYS A 169 21.73 -26.27 -33.27
N ALA A 170 20.69 -25.99 -32.49
CA ALA A 170 20.12 -24.65 -32.35
C ALA A 170 21.15 -23.67 -31.79
N ASP A 171 21.28 -22.51 -32.44
CA ASP A 171 22.19 -21.45 -32.00
C ASP A 171 21.51 -20.45 -31.04
N ILE A 172 22.24 -19.40 -30.64
CA ILE A 172 21.74 -18.37 -29.72
C ILE A 172 20.54 -17.62 -30.31
N ILE A 173 20.52 -17.38 -31.62
CA ILE A 173 19.44 -16.67 -32.31
C ILE A 173 18.19 -17.55 -32.35
N ASP A 174 18.34 -18.83 -32.64
CA ASP A 174 17.24 -19.80 -32.64
C ASP A 174 16.56 -19.87 -31.27
N ILE A 175 17.35 -19.95 -30.19
CA ILE A 175 16.83 -19.99 -28.82
C ILE A 175 16.16 -18.67 -28.44
N LYS A 176 16.73 -17.53 -28.84
CA LYS A 176 16.08 -16.23 -28.65
C LYS A 176 14.71 -16.19 -29.32
N ILE A 177 14.61 -16.64 -30.57
CA ILE A 177 13.34 -16.64 -31.33
C ILE A 177 12.33 -17.58 -30.65
N ALA A 178 12.76 -18.78 -30.26
CA ALA A 178 11.88 -19.79 -29.64
C ALA A 178 11.38 -19.39 -28.25
N THR A 179 12.22 -18.72 -27.45
CA THR A 179 11.92 -18.38 -26.04
C THR A 179 11.42 -16.95 -25.84
N GLY A 180 11.68 -16.05 -26.79
CA GLY A 180 11.45 -14.62 -26.66
C GLY A 180 12.36 -13.93 -25.63
N PHE A 181 13.43 -14.58 -25.17
CA PHE A 181 14.33 -14.00 -24.18
C PHE A 181 15.20 -12.88 -24.78
N PRO A 182 15.59 -11.88 -23.97
CA PRO A 182 16.61 -10.92 -24.38
C PRO A 182 17.91 -11.63 -24.76
N ILE A 183 18.54 -11.21 -25.86
CA ILE A 183 19.71 -11.88 -26.43
C ILE A 183 20.88 -11.97 -25.44
N GLU A 184 21.14 -10.88 -24.71
CA GLU A 184 22.16 -10.79 -23.65
C GLU A 184 21.99 -11.88 -22.57
N ARG A 185 20.75 -12.27 -22.27
CA ARG A 185 20.47 -13.33 -21.28
C ARG A 185 20.69 -14.71 -21.85
N VAL A 186 20.37 -14.93 -23.13
CA VAL A 186 20.65 -16.19 -23.80
C VAL A 186 22.16 -16.38 -23.88
N GLU A 187 22.89 -15.37 -24.37
CA GLU A 187 24.36 -15.35 -24.44
C GLU A 187 25.00 -15.67 -23.09
N LYS A 188 24.53 -15.03 -22.00
CA LYS A 188 25.06 -15.24 -20.64
C LYS A 188 25.05 -16.70 -20.19
N TYR A 189 24.06 -17.50 -20.59
CA TYR A 189 23.89 -18.88 -20.10
C TYR A 189 24.09 -19.95 -21.17
N TYR A 190 24.10 -19.57 -22.45
CA TYR A 190 24.13 -20.50 -23.57
C TYR A 190 25.36 -21.39 -23.53
N ASP A 191 26.56 -20.81 -23.43
CA ASP A 191 27.81 -21.57 -23.48
C ASP A 191 27.89 -22.60 -22.34
N GLU A 192 27.61 -22.19 -21.10
CA GLU A 192 27.59 -23.09 -19.93
C GLU A 192 26.66 -24.29 -20.17
N ILE A 193 25.44 -24.02 -20.67
CA ILE A 193 24.42 -25.03 -20.88
C ILE A 193 24.73 -25.92 -22.09
N TYR A 194 25.25 -25.34 -23.18
CA TYR A 194 25.58 -26.07 -24.40
C TYR A 194 26.68 -27.10 -24.13
N GLN A 195 27.71 -26.73 -23.36
CA GLN A 195 28.73 -27.70 -22.93
C GLN A 195 28.13 -28.80 -22.03
N GLU A 196 27.19 -28.45 -21.14
CA GLU A 196 26.52 -29.40 -20.24
C GLU A 196 25.64 -30.41 -21.00
N VAL A 197 24.90 -29.97 -22.02
CA VAL A 197 23.87 -30.77 -22.68
C VAL A 197 24.39 -31.49 -23.92
N VAL A 198 25.24 -30.84 -24.71
CA VAL A 198 25.65 -31.31 -26.04
C VAL A 198 27.05 -31.93 -26.02
N LYS A 199 28.01 -31.36 -25.27
CA LYS A 199 29.39 -31.88 -25.23
C LYS A 199 29.70 -32.89 -24.14
N LYS A 200 28.82 -33.04 -23.13
CA LYS A 200 28.94 -34.06 -22.07
C LYS A 200 28.12 -35.34 -22.34
N LYS A 201 27.53 -35.47 -23.53
CA LYS A 201 27.01 -36.74 -24.06
C LYS A 201 28.07 -37.39 -24.93
#